data_AF-A0A527FRN1-F1
#
_entry.id   AF-A0A527FRN1-F1
#
_cell.length_a   1.000
_cell.length_b   1.000
_cell.length_c   1.000
_cell.angle_alpha   90.00
_cell.angle_beta   90.00
_cell.angle_gamma   90.00
#
_symmetry.space_group_name_H-M   'P 1'
#
loop_
_entity.id
_entity.type
_entity.pdbx_description
1 polymer ?
#
loop_
_entity_poly.entity_id
_entity_poly.type
_entity_poly.pdbx_seq_one_letter_code
_entity_poly.pdbx_strand_id
1 'polypeptide(L)' 'LTTFVRDLPVEVEEAAILDGATPWLIITRVFLPLMWPALATTGLLAFIGAWNEFLFALTFTSNNAQRTVPVAIAL' A
#
# COMPACT_ATOMS: atom_id res chain seq x y z
N LEU A 1 -3.20 5.97 -6.02
CA LEU A 1 -4.03 4.76 -6.25
C LEU A 1 -5.27 5.05 -7.09
N THR A 2 -6.05 6.09 -6.80
CA THR A 2 -7.28 6.43 -7.56
C THR A 2 -7.05 6.60 -9.07
N THR A 3 -5.97 7.26 -9.48
CA THR A 3 -5.62 7.41 -10.91
C THR A 3 -5.33 6.06 -11.56
N PHE A 4 -4.47 5.24 -10.95
CA PHE A 4 -4.10 3.93 -11.50
C PHE A 4 -5.31 2.99 -11.65
N VAL A 5 -6.24 3.00 -10.69
CA VAL A 5 -7.47 2.20 -10.76
C VAL A 5 -8.37 2.65 -11.92
N ARG A 6 -8.42 3.95 -12.24
CA ARG A 6 -9.20 4.47 -13.37
C ARG A 6 -8.60 4.11 -14.73
N ASP A 7 -7.28 3.89 -14.77
CA ASP A 7 -6.57 3.49 -15.98
C ASP A 7 -6.63 1.97 -16.24
N LEU A 8 -7.20 1.18 -15.31
CA LEU A 8 -7.36 -0.25 -15.51
C LEU A 8 -8.38 -0.53 -16.63
N PRO A 9 -8.08 -1.46 -17.55
CA PRO A 9 -8.99 -1.80 -18.63
C PRO A 9 -10.23 -2.52 -18.07
N VAL A 10 -11.39 -1.86 -18.17
CA VAL A 10 -12.69 -2.40 -17.77
C VAL A 10 -13.03 -3.69 -18.52
N GLU A 11 -12.56 -3.80 -19.77
CA GLU A 11 -12.72 -4.97 -20.64
C GLU A 11 -12.20 -6.27 -19.99
N VAL A 12 -11.15 -6.20 -19.16
CA VAL A 12 -10.56 -7.38 -18.49
C VAL A 12 -11.46 -7.85 -17.35
N GLU A 13 -12.14 -6.93 -16.66
CA GLU A 13 -13.16 -7.25 -15.66
C GLU A 13 -14.38 -7.88 -16.33
N GLU A 14 -14.88 -7.27 -17.42
CA GLU A 14 -16.01 -7.78 -18.17
C GLU A 14 -15.76 -9.20 -18.71
N ALA A 15 -14.56 -9.45 -19.24
CA ALA A 15 -14.16 -10.79 -19.68
C ALA A 15 -14.19 -11.81 -18.53
N ALA A 16 -13.66 -11.45 -17.35
CA ALA A 16 -13.70 -12.34 -16.19
C ALA A 16 -15.14 -12.62 -15.71
N ILE A 17 -16.04 -11.64 -15.79
CA ILE A 17 -17.46 -11.82 -15.49
C ILE A 17 -18.13 -12.77 -16.49
N LEU A 18 -17.83 -12.62 -17.79
CA LEU A 18 -18.32 -13.53 -18.84
C LEU A 18 -17.82 -14.96 -18.65
N ASP A 19 -16.60 -15.12 -18.14
CA ASP A 19 -16.01 -16.43 -17.76
C ASP A 19 -16.62 -17.02 -16.47
N GLY A 20 -17.57 -16.34 -15.84
CA GLY A 20 -18.24 -16.79 -14.62
C GLY A 20 -17.39 -16.65 -13.35
N ALA A 21 -16.36 -15.79 -13.36
CA ALA A 21 -15.56 -15.51 -12.18
C ALA A 21 -16.39 -14.85 -11.08
N THR A 22 -16.25 -15.33 -9.84
CA THR A 22 -16.87 -14.68 -8.69
C THR A 22 -16.18 -13.34 -8.39
N PRO A 23 -16.86 -12.37 -7.75
CA PRO A 23 -16.24 -11.07 -7.43
C PRO A 23 -14.94 -11.19 -6.63
N TRP A 24 -14.85 -12.16 -5.73
CA TRP A 24 -13.62 -12.43 -4.98
C TRP A 24 -12.47 -12.90 -5.87
N LEU A 25 -12.76 -13.75 -6.85
CA LEU A 25 -11.78 -14.22 -7.82
C LEU A 25 -11.30 -13.06 -8.70
N ILE A 26 -12.22 -12.21 -9.16
CA ILE A 26 -11.92 -11.01 -9.95
C ILE A 26 -10.98 -10.08 -9.16
N ILE A 27 -11.30 -9.78 -7.90
CA ILE A 27 -10.45 -8.92 -7.06
C ILE A 27 -9.05 -9.52 -6.91
N THR A 28 -8.95 -10.81 -6.58
CA THR A 28 -7.67 -11.43 -6.19
C THR A 28 -6.80 -11.90 -7.36
N ARG A 29 -7.40 -12.34 -8.47
CA ARG A 29 -6.70 -12.91 -9.62
C ARG A 29 -6.65 -11.99 -10.83
N VAL A 30 -7.49 -10.95 -10.89
CA VAL A 30 -7.51 -9.99 -12.01
C VAL A 30 -7.02 -8.63 -11.54
N PHE A 31 -7.70 -7.99 -10.60
CA PHE A 31 -7.34 -6.64 -10.15
C PHE A 31 -6.04 -6.60 -9.35
N LEU A 32 -5.84 -7.48 -8.37
CA LEU A 32 -4.68 -7.46 -7.49
C LEU A 32 -3.34 -7.54 -8.25
N PRO A 33 -3.14 -8.46 -9.21
CA PRO A 33 -1.92 -8.53 -10.01
C PRO A 33 -1.70 -7.28 -10.86
N LEU A 34 -2.76 -6.74 -11.47
CA LEU A 34 -2.69 -5.52 -12.28
C LEU A 34 -2.33 -4.29 -11.42
N MET A 35 -2.84 -4.22 -10.19
CA MET A 35 -2.56 -3.14 -9.23
C MET A 35 -1.21 -3.28 -8.50
N TRP A 36 -0.57 -4.45 -8.56
CA TRP A 36 0.64 -4.76 -7.81
C TRP A 36 1.77 -3.71 -7.96
N PRO A 37 2.12 -3.25 -9.19
CA PRO A 37 3.18 -2.24 -9.35
C PRO A 37 2.85 -0.90 -8.68
N ALA A 38 1.58 -0.49 -8.74
CA ALA A 38 1.11 0.75 -8.11
C ALA A 38 1.09 0.65 -6.58
N LEU A 39 0.72 -0.52 -6.04
CA LEU A 39 0.76 -0.79 -4.62
C LEU A 39 2.19 -0.82 -4.09
N ALA A 40 3.14 -1.39 -4.83
CA ALA A 40 4.55 -1.38 -4.45
C ALA A 40 5.10 0.06 -4.33
N THR A 41 4.83 0.91 -5.32
CA THR A 41 5.26 2.31 -5.29
C THR A 41 4.60 3.09 -4.15
N THR A 42 3.28 2.92 -3.99
CA THR A 42 2.53 3.60 -2.92
C THR A 42 3.01 3.15 -1.54
N GLY A 43 3.25 1.85 -1.35
CA GLY A 43 3.78 1.27 -0.12
C GLY A 43 5.18 1.78 0.20
N LEU A 44 6.06 1.90 -0.79
CA LEU A 44 7.39 2.46 -0.61
C LEU A 44 7.34 3.92 -0.15
N LEU A 45 6.52 4.75 -0.81
CA LEU A 45 6.37 6.16 -0.42
C LEU A 45 5.76 6.29 0.97
N ALA A 46 4.76 5.48 1.31
CA ALA A 46 4.18 5.43 2.65
C ALA A 46 5.21 5.02 3.71
N PHE A 47 6.08 4.04 3.40
CA PHE A 47 7.17 3.62 4.28
C PHE A 47 8.18 4.75 4.51
N ILE A 48 8.62 5.43 3.44
CA ILE A 48 9.54 6.57 3.55
C ILE A 48 8.93 7.67 4.42
N GLY A 49 7.64 7.99 4.21
CA GLY A 49 6.92 8.96 5.04
C GLY A 49 6.89 8.56 6.51
N ALA A 50 6.49 7.32 6.80
CA ALA A 50 6.43 6.81 8.17
C ALA A 50 7.81 6.75 8.86
N TRP A 51 8.86 6.41 8.11
CA TRP A 51 10.23 6.38 8.62
C TRP A 51 10.73 7.77 9.02
N ASN A 52 10.30 8.80 8.29
CA ASN A 52 10.73 10.18 8.53
C ASN A 52 9.94 10.89 9.65
N GLU A 53 8.87 10.29 10.18
CA GLU A 53 8.05 10.94 11.22
C GLU A 53 8.68 10.92 12.61
N PHE A 54 9.67 11.78 12.77
CA PHE A 54 10.47 11.94 13.97
C PHE A 54 9.66 12.49 15.15
N LEU A 55 8.90 13.57 14.97
CA LEU A 55 8.17 14.22 16.07
C LEU A 55 7.08 13.31 16.63
N PHE A 56 6.38 12.58 15.77
CA PHE A 56 5.40 11.59 16.18
C PHE A 56 6.07 10.47 16.99
N ALA A 57 7.16 9.90 16.48
CA ALA A 57 7.90 8.87 17.20
C ALA A 57 8.43 9.37 18.55
N LEU A 58 9.06 10.55 18.61
CA LEU A 58 9.60 11.12 19.85
C LEU A 58 8.51 11.36 20.91
N THR A 59 7.34 11.84 20.48
CA THR A 59 6.26 12.22 21.40
C THR A 59 5.54 11.00 21.98
N PHE A 60 5.36 9.95 21.18
CA PHE A 60 4.57 8.78 21.57
C PHE A 60 5.40 7.59 22.07
N THR A 61 6.73 7.61 21.91
CA THR A 61 7.61 6.53 22.39
C THR A 61 8.35 6.91 23.67
N SER A 62 7.68 6.70 24.82
CA SER A 62 8.21 7.04 26.14
C SER A 62 9.29 6.06 26.65
N ASN A 63 9.30 4.81 26.15
CA ASN A 63 10.27 3.79 26.53
C ASN A 63 11.37 3.63 25.46
N ASN A 64 12.63 3.59 25.88
CA ASN A 64 13.79 3.38 25.00
C ASN A 64 13.67 2.13 24.11
N ALA A 65 13.03 1.06 24.60
CA ALA A 65 12.83 -0.17 23.82
C ALA A 65 11.90 -0.02 22.61
N GLN A 66 11.08 1.04 22.57
CA GLN A 66 10.08 1.28 21.52
C GLN A 66 10.42 2.47 20.63
N ARG A 67 11.58 3.12 20.85
CA ARG A 67 12.03 4.25 20.03
C ARG A 67 12.37 3.77 18.63
N THR A 68 11.95 4.54 17.64
CA THR A 68 12.36 4.31 16.25
C THR A 68 13.83 4.67 16.07
N VAL A 69 14.49 4.08 15.06
CA VAL A 69 15.92 4.29 14.79
C VAL A 69 16.30 5.77 14.71
N PRO A 70 15.56 6.65 13.99
CA PRO A 70 15.90 8.07 13.93
C PRO A 70 15.88 8.77 15.30
N VAL A 71 14.92 8.44 16.17
CA VAL A 71 14.81 9.02 17.52
C VAL A 71 15.93 8.51 18.44
N ALA A 72 16.27 7.23 18.34
CA ALA A 72 17.31 6.62 19.16
C ALA A 72 18.73 7.12 18.82
N ILE A 73 19.00 7.51 17.57
CA ILE A 73 20.31 8.08 17.18
C ILE A 73 20.45 9.54 17.65
N ALA A 74 19.34 10.28 17.75
CA ALA A 74 19.35 11.70 18.09
C ALA A 74 19.44 12.00 19.59
N LEU A 75 19.22 11.00 20.45
CA LEU A 75 19.22 11.10 21.92
C LEU A 75 20.39 10.32 22.52
#